data_AF-A0A9E3JB79-F1
#
_entry.id   AF-A0A9E3JB79-F1
#
_cell.length_a   1.000
_cell.length_b   1.000
_cell.length_c   1.000
_cell.angle_alpha   90.00
_cell.angle_beta   90.00
_cell.angle_gamma   90.00
#
_symmetry.space_group_name_H-M   'P 1'
#
loop_
_entity.id
_entity.type
_entity.pdbx_description
1 polymer ?
#
loop_
_entity_poly.entity_id
_entity_poly.type
_entity_poly.pdbx_seq_one_letter_code
_entity_poly.pdbx_strand_id
1 'polypeptide(L)' 'MRLRALLDTDALGLRLLGGEDELDRTVRGVMTTDLRDPSRYLSGGELVLTGLAWRRDAADSE' A
#
# COMPACT_ATOMS: atom_id res chain seq x y z
N MET A 1 8.83 1.48 9.81
CA MET A 1 9.48 2.26 8.72
C MET A 1 8.46 3.23 8.12
N ARG A 2 8.88 4.33 7.48
CA ARG A 2 7.94 5.24 6.79
C ARG A 2 7.70 4.78 5.34
N LEU A 3 6.52 5.03 4.78
CA LEU A 3 6.19 4.68 3.40
C LEU A 3 7.16 5.34 2.41
N ARG A 4 7.55 6.59 2.68
CA ARG A 4 8.58 7.33 1.94
C ARG A 4 9.87 6.53 1.69
N ALA A 5 10.31 5.74 2.67
CA ALA A 5 11.55 4.98 2.54
C ALA A 5 11.47 3.92 1.42
N LEU A 6 10.28 3.42 1.08
CA LEU A 6 10.10 2.52 -0.05
C LEU A 6 10.25 3.25 -1.38
N LEU A 7 9.71 4.46 -1.49
CA LEU A 7 9.84 5.29 -2.69
C LEU A 7 11.28 5.73 -2.92
N ASP A 8 12.03 5.98 -1.84
CA ASP A 8 13.44 6.35 -1.89
C ASP A 8 14.36 5.15 -2.25
N THR A 9 13.82 3.93 -2.33
CA THR A 9 14.59 2.74 -2.72
C THR A 9 14.49 2.50 -4.22
N ASP A 10 15.40 3.10 -4.98
CA ASP A 10 15.43 3.06 -6.46
C ASP A 10 15.30 1.65 -7.05
N ALA A 11 15.90 0.64 -6.40
CA ALA A 11 15.86 -0.75 -6.85
C ALA A 11 14.44 -1.36 -6.89
N LEU A 12 13.47 -0.76 -6.17
CA LEU A 12 12.08 -1.20 -6.17
C LEU A 12 11.28 -0.65 -7.37
N GLY A 13 11.78 0.39 -8.04
CA GLY A 13 11.13 0.98 -9.22
C GLY A 13 9.69 1.47 -8.97
N LEU A 14 9.40 1.93 -7.75
CA LEU A 14 8.06 2.33 -7.35
C LEU A 14 7.70 3.72 -7.89
N ARG A 15 6.43 3.90 -8.24
CA ARG A 15 5.85 5.18 -8.58
C ARG A 15 4.61 5.42 -7.73
N LEU A 16 4.58 6.57 -7.04
CA LEU A 16 3.41 6.99 -6.29
C LEU A 16 2.25 7.30 -7.25
N LEU A 17 1.06 6.81 -6.92
CA LEU A 17 -0.16 7.06 -7.68
C LEU A 17 -1.16 7.98 -6.95
N GLY A 18 -1.04 8.09 -5.62
CA GLY A 18 -1.88 8.94 -4.77
C GLY A 18 -1.43 8.84 -3.30
N GLY A 19 -2.00 9.66 -2.43
CA GLY A 19 -1.73 9.66 -0.99
C GLY A 19 -0.39 10.29 -0.59
N GLU A 20 0.06 11.35 -1.29
CA GLU A 20 1.28 12.10 -0.92
C GLU A 20 1.31 12.51 0.56
N ASP A 21 0.16 12.91 1.10
CA ASP A 21 0.00 13.39 2.48
C ASP A 21 0.24 12.29 3.53
N GLU A 22 0.18 11.02 3.10
CA GLU A 22 0.25 9.85 3.97
C GLU A 22 1.67 9.25 4.03
N LEU A 23 2.64 9.76 3.25
CA LEU A 23 3.96 9.15 3.06
C LEU A 23 4.82 9.04 4.34
N ASP A 24 4.59 9.91 5.33
CA ASP A 24 5.30 9.85 6.62
C ASP A 24 4.66 8.91 7.63
N ARG A 25 3.55 8.24 7.29
CA ARG A 25 2.96 7.23 8.17
C ARG A 25 3.90 6.07 8.42
N THR A 26 3.89 5.62 9.66
CA THR A 26 4.64 4.44 10.07
C THR A 26 3.92 3.18 9.63
N VAL A 27 4.59 2.39 8.81
CA VAL A 27 4.22 1.01 8.48
C VAL A 27 4.54 0.12 9.68
N ARG A 28 3.52 -0.54 10.21
CA ARG A 28 3.56 -1.43 11.38
C ARG A 28 3.77 -2.90 11.02
N GLY A 29 3.41 -3.28 9.81
CA GLY A 29 3.52 -4.64 9.29
C GLY A 29 3.33 -4.68 7.78
N VAL A 30 3.61 -5.83 7.18
CA VAL A 30 3.39 -6.09 5.76
C VAL A 30 2.46 -7.28 5.63
N MET A 31 1.45 -7.15 4.77
CA MET A 31 0.53 -8.22 4.41
C MET A 31 0.61 -8.44 2.90
N THR A 32 0.79 -9.69 2.47
CA THR A 32 0.73 -10.05 1.04
C THR A 32 -0.55 -10.83 0.79
N THR A 33 -1.39 -10.35 -0.13
CA THR A 33 -2.70 -10.96 -0.39
C THR A 33 -3.24 -10.58 -1.76
N ASP A 34 -4.00 -11.51 -2.37
CA ASP A 34 -4.79 -11.27 -3.58
C ASP A 34 -6.30 -11.46 -3.31
N LEU A 35 -6.70 -11.37 -2.04
CA LEU A 35 -8.11 -11.34 -1.69
C LEU A 35 -8.79 -10.11 -2.31
N ARG A 36 -9.99 -10.32 -2.86
CA ARG A 36 -10.83 -9.22 -3.38
C ARG A 36 -11.27 -8.27 -2.27
N ASP A 37 -11.42 -8.77 -1.05
CA ASP A 37 -11.73 -7.99 0.15
C ASP A 37 -10.77 -8.41 1.28
N PRO A 38 -9.65 -7.68 1.45
CA PRO A 38 -8.71 -7.94 2.53
C PRO A 38 -9.10 -7.30 3.86
N SER A 39 -10.17 -6.47 3.91
CA SER A 39 -10.49 -5.60 5.05
C SER A 39 -10.59 -6.34 6.39
N ARG A 40 -11.14 -7.55 6.38
CA ARG A 40 -11.31 -8.41 7.56
C ARG A 40 -10.00 -8.82 8.24
N TYR A 41 -8.88 -8.69 7.54
CA TYR A 41 -7.55 -9.11 8.01
C TYR A 41 -6.62 -7.92 8.30
N LEU A 42 -7.11 -6.70 8.10
CA LEU A 42 -6.35 -5.47 8.32
C LEU A 42 -6.78 -4.80 9.62
N SER A 43 -5.81 -4.38 10.43
CA SER A 43 -6.04 -3.66 11.69
C SER A 43 -5.61 -2.20 11.63
N GLY A 44 -4.99 -1.78 10.53
CA GLY A 44 -4.55 -0.42 10.26
C GLY A 44 -3.05 -0.23 10.42
N GLY A 45 -2.46 0.49 9.46
CA GLY A 45 -1.02 0.79 9.44
C GLY A 45 -0.17 -0.32 8.83
N GLU A 46 -0.78 -1.37 8.29
CA GLU A 46 -0.11 -2.35 7.45
C GLU A 46 0.11 -1.81 6.03
N LEU A 47 1.21 -2.20 5.42
CA LEU A 47 1.41 -2.12 3.98
C LEU A 47 0.85 -3.39 3.33
N VAL A 48 -0.06 -3.23 2.38
CA VAL A 48 -0.64 -4.35 1.63
C VAL A 48 0.04 -4.48 0.27
N LEU A 49 0.67 -5.63 0.02
CA LEU A 49 1.23 -6.01 -1.27
C LEU A 49 0.25 -6.95 -1.98
N THR A 50 -0.16 -6.58 -3.19
CA THR A 50 -1.22 -7.27 -3.92
C THR A 50 -1.03 -7.12 -5.42
N GLY A 51 -1.47 -8.13 -6.18
CA GLY A 51 -1.63 -8.09 -7.63
C GLY A 51 -2.83 -7.25 -8.08
N LEU A 52 -3.44 -6.47 -7.19
CA LEU A 52 -4.52 -5.52 -7.46
C LEU A 52 -5.83 -6.17 -7.90
N ALA A 53 -6.09 -7.42 -7.49
CA ALA A 53 -7.33 -8.13 -7.81
C ALA A 53 -8.61 -7.42 -7.30
N TRP A 54 -8.47 -6.52 -6.32
CA TRP A 54 -9.55 -5.69 -5.79
C TRP A 54 -9.73 -4.37 -6.56
N ARG A 55 -8.69 -3.85 -7.23
CA ARG A 55 -8.67 -2.53 -7.86
C ARG A 55 -9.17 -2.61 -9.30
N ARG A 56 -10.36 -2.08 -9.56
CA ARG A 56 -10.98 -2.00 -10.89
C ARG A 56 -10.72 -0.64 -11.54
N ASP A 57 -10.74 0.42 -10.75
CA ASP A 57 -10.43 1.78 -11.19
C ASP A 57 -9.56 2.55 -10.18
N ALA A 58 -9.33 3.84 -10.44
CA ALA A 58 -8.52 4.68 -9.55
C ALA A 58 -9.22 5.04 -8.24
N ALA A 59 -10.54 5.19 -8.26
CA ALA A 59 -11.32 5.57 -7.09
C ALA A 59 -11.40 4.45 -6.05
N ASP A 60 -11.17 3.19 -6.44
CA ASP A 60 -11.03 2.09 -5.47
C ASP A 60 -9.82 2.32 -4.51
N SER A 61 -8.88 3.22 -4.82
CA SER A 61 -7.65 3.48 -4.04
C SER A 61 -7.67 4.78 -3.20
N GLU A 62 -8.78 5.53 -3.20
CA GLU A 62 -8.93 6.82 -2.51
C GLU A 62 -9.63 6.69 -1.14
#